data_AF-A0A2P5EJL1-F1
#
_entry.id   AF-A0A2P5EJL1-F1
#
_cell.length_a   1.000
_cell.length_b   1.000
_cell.length_c   1.000
_cell.angle_alpha   90.00
_cell.angle_beta   90.00
_cell.angle_gamma   90.00
#
_symmetry.space_group_name_H-M   'P 1'
#
loop_
_entity.id
_entity.type
_entity.pdbx_description
1 polymer ?
#
loop_
_entity_poly.entity_id
_entity_poly.type
_entity_poly.pdbx_seq_one_letter_code
_entity_poly.pdbx_strand_id
1 'polypeptide(L)' 'MDHHHDHDDQMSLYPLHRSKTLHLVRHAQGIHNVASEKNHDALSSYEYFDAHLSPLGWNQI' A
#
# COMPACT_ATOMS: atom_id res chain seq x y z
N MET A 1 48.75 21.11 -4.16
CA MET A 1 48.31 20.20 -3.08
C MET A 1 47.44 21.05 -2.19
N ASP A 2 46.16 20.70 -2.07
CA ASP A 2 45.31 20.85 -0.89
C ASP A 2 43.94 20.29 -1.25
N HIS A 3 43.72 19.06 -0.80
CA HIS A 3 42.51 18.28 -0.96
C HIS A 3 41.36 18.90 -0.16
N HIS A 4 40.27 19.29 -0.81
CA HIS A 4 38.97 19.41 -0.15
C HIS A 4 38.16 18.15 -0.47
N HIS A 5 38.23 17.18 0.44
CA HIS A 5 37.28 16.07 0.51
C HIS A 5 36.00 16.62 1.14
N ASP A 6 35.02 16.95 0.31
CA ASP A 6 33.64 17.13 0.77
C ASP A 6 33.14 15.75 1.22
N HIS A 7 33.29 15.47 2.51
CA HIS A 7 32.56 14.40 3.17
C HIS A 7 31.11 14.87 3.23
N ASP A 8 30.27 14.31 2.35
CA ASP A 8 28.82 14.32 2.51
C ASP A 8 28.48 13.60 3.82
N ASP A 9 28.56 14.34 4.93
CA ASP A 9 28.10 13.88 6.23
C ASP A 9 26.58 13.79 6.13
N GLN A 10 26.10 12.62 5.75
CA GLN A 10 24.67 12.31 5.64
C GLN A 10 24.06 12.44 7.04
N MET A 11 23.55 13.64 7.34
CA MET A 11 22.82 13.96 8.56
C MET A 11 21.68 12.96 8.76
N SER A 12 21.92 11.94 9.57
CA SER A 12 20.92 10.98 9.97
C SER A 12 19.93 11.67 10.91
N LEU A 13 18.77 12.05 10.37
CA LEU A 13 17.65 12.59 11.13
C LEU A 13 17.04 11.48 11.98
N TYR A 14 17.57 11.28 13.18
CA TYR A 14 16.94 10.43 14.19
C TYR A 14 15.68 11.14 14.72
N PRO A 15 14.49 10.50 14.68
CA PRO A 15 13.27 11.14 15.13
C PRO A 15 13.30 11.29 16.67
N LEU A 16 13.75 12.45 17.14
CA LEU A 16 13.73 12.82 18.55
C LEU A 16 12.29 13.16 18.92
N HIS A 17 11.63 12.23 19.61
CA HIS A 17 10.33 12.43 20.29
C HIS A 17 9.09 12.72 19.42
N ARG A 18 9.15 12.66 18.09
CA ARG A 18 7.98 12.84 17.20
C ARG A 18 7.79 11.70 16.20
N SER A 19 7.87 10.47 16.66
CA SER A 19 7.43 9.31 15.87
C SER A 19 5.94 9.05 16.14
N LYS A 20 5.15 8.98 15.08
CA LYS A 20 3.76 8.51 15.14
C LYS A 20 3.69 7.15 14.47
N THR A 21 2.99 6.20 15.08
CA THR A 21 2.71 4.91 14.46
C THR A 21 1.60 5.10 13.43
N LEU A 22 1.92 4.82 12.17
CA LEU A 22 0.95 4.79 11.07
C LEU A 22 0.61 3.33 10.77
N HIS A 23 -0.66 2.96 10.94
CA HIS A 23 -1.16 1.66 10.51
C HIS A 23 -1.77 1.81 9.11
N LEU A 24 -1.14 1.20 8.11
CA LEU A 24 -1.67 1.13 6.75
C LEU A 24 -2.37 -0.21 6.58
N VAL A 25 -3.68 -0.19 6.36
CA VAL A 25 -4.50 -1.39 6.16
C VAL A 25 -5.06 -1.37 4.74
N ARG A 26 -4.84 -2.45 3.99
CA ARG A 26 -5.48 -2.66 2.69
C ARG A 26 -6.90 -3.19 2.92
N HIS A 27 -7.83 -2.86 2.02
CA HIS A 27 -9.19 -3.41 2.06
C HIS A 27 -9.19 -4.95 1.98
N ALA A 28 -10.20 -5.58 2.59
CA ALA A 28 -10.41 -7.02 2.48
C ALA A 28 -10.87 -7.43 1.07
N GLN A 29 -10.93 -8.73 0.78
CA GLN A 29 -11.22 -9.25 -0.55
C GLN A 29 -12.60 -8.78 -1.06
N GLY A 30 -12.60 -7.93 -2.10
CA GLY A 30 -13.81 -7.51 -2.82
C GLY A 30 -14.27 -8.56 -3.82
N ILE A 31 -15.53 -8.46 -4.26
CA ILE A 31 -16.06 -9.34 -5.33
C ILE A 31 -15.26 -9.15 -6.63
N HIS A 32 -14.71 -7.96 -6.85
CA HIS A 32 -13.83 -7.64 -7.98
C HIS A 32 -12.53 -8.45 -7.97
N ASN A 33 -11.96 -8.78 -6.80
CA ASN A 33 -10.76 -9.61 -6.71
C ASN A 33 -11.06 -11.04 -7.18
N VAL A 34 -12.22 -11.58 -6.77
CA VAL A 34 -12.68 -12.91 -7.17
C VAL A 34 -13.03 -12.97 -8.66
N ALA A 35 -13.64 -11.92 -9.19
CA ALA A 35 -13.99 -11.84 -10.60
C ALA A 35 -12.74 -11.72 -11.48
N SER A 36 -11.77 -10.90 -11.06
CA SER A 36 -10.48 -10.75 -11.74
C SER A 36 -9.66 -12.04 -11.78
N GLU A 37 -9.75 -12.90 -10.76
CA GLU A 37 -9.07 -14.21 -10.76
C GLU A 37 -9.68 -15.18 -11.78
N LYS A 38 -10.99 -15.06 -12.04
CA LYS A 38 -11.70 -15.94 -12.97
C LYS A 38 -11.62 -15.47 -14.41
N ASN A 39 -11.62 -14.16 -14.62
CA ASN A 39 -11.52 -13.57 -15.94
C ASN A 39 -10.83 -12.19 -15.85
N HIS A 40 -9.70 -12.04 -16.53
CA HIS A 40 -8.95 -10.79 -16.53
C HIS A 40 -9.74 -9.62 -17.15
N ASP A 41 -10.70 -9.90 -18.02
CA ASP A 41 -11.57 -8.87 -18.61
C ASP A 41 -12.49 -8.22 -17.55
N ALA A 42 -12.73 -8.89 -16.43
CA ALA A 42 -13.52 -8.37 -15.32
C ALA A 42 -12.86 -7.18 -14.62
N LEU A 43 -11.54 -7.00 -14.76
CA LEU A 43 -10.83 -5.83 -14.22
C LEU A 43 -11.28 -4.51 -14.85
N SER A 44 -11.73 -4.57 -16.11
CA SER A 44 -12.18 -3.40 -16.87
C SER A 44 -13.71 -3.26 -16.89
N SER A 45 -14.43 -4.16 -16.22
CA SER A 45 -15.89 -4.12 -16.19
C SER A 45 -16.39 -3.08 -15.20
N TYR A 46 -17.29 -2.21 -15.68
CA TYR A 46 -17.96 -1.19 -14.87
C TYR A 46 -18.87 -1.80 -13.80
N GLU A 47 -19.25 -3.08 -13.94
CA GLU A 47 -20.07 -3.80 -12.95
C GLU A 47 -19.34 -4.04 -11.61
N TYR A 48 -18.01 -3.96 -11.61
CA TYR A 48 -17.20 -4.13 -10.40
C TYR A 48 -16.68 -2.81 -9.80
N PHE A 49 -17.13 -1.68 -10.35
CA PHE A 49 -16.87 -0.36 -9.78
C PHE A 49 -17.65 -0.20 -8.47
N ASP A 50 -16.95 0.05 -7.36
CA ASP A 50 -17.50 0.04 -5.98
C ASP A 50 -18.10 -1.31 -5.52
N ALA A 51 -17.52 -2.42 -5.98
CA ALA A 51 -17.97 -3.75 -5.58
C ALA A 51 -17.77 -4.01 -4.07
N HIS A 52 -18.79 -4.58 -3.42
CA HIS A 52 -18.77 -4.92 -2.00
C HIS A 52 -17.72 -5.98 -1.62
N LEU A 53 -17.52 -6.20 -0.32
CA LEU A 53 -16.70 -7.30 0.16
C LEU A 53 -17.35 -8.65 -0.18
N SER A 54 -16.53 -9.59 -0.60
CA SER A 54 -16.94 -10.99 -0.72
C SER A 54 -17.20 -11.60 0.67
N PRO A 55 -17.92 -12.73 0.78
CA PRO A 55 -18.09 -13.41 2.08
C PRO A 55 -16.76 -13.76 2.77
N LEU A 56 -15.71 -14.07 2.00
CA LEU A 56 -14.36 -14.23 2.53
C LEU A 56 -13.75 -12.91 3.01
N GLY A 57 -14.00 -11.81 2.28
CA GLY A 57 -13.57 -10.47 2.68
C GLY A 57 -14.15 -10.04 4.03
N TRP A 58 -15.39 -10.38 4.33
CA TRP A 58 -15.99 -10.11 5.65
C TRP A 58 -15.33 -10.86 6.82
N ASN A 59 -14.63 -11.96 6.55
CA ASN A 59 -13.91 -12.72 7.58
C ASN A 59 -12.45 -12.26 7.77
N GLN A 60 -11.97 -11.33 6.93
CA GLN A 60 -10.60 -10.81 6.96
C GLN A 60 -10.44 -9.51 7.75
N ILE A 61 -11.57 -8.92 8.15
CA ILE A 61 -11.71 -7.74 9.01
C ILE A 61 -12.06 -8.18 10.42
#